data_AF-A0A7S0PDM6-F1
#
_entry.id   AF-A0A7S0PDM6-F1
#
_cell.length_a   1.000
_cell.length_b   1.000
_cell.length_c   1.000
_cell.angle_alpha   90.00
_cell.angle_beta   90.00
_cell.angle_gamma   90.00
#
_symmetry.space_group_name_H-M   'P 1'
#
loop_
_entity.id
_entity.type
_entity.pdbx_description
1 polymer ?
#
loop_
_entity_poly.entity_id
_entity_poly.type
_entity_poly.pdbx_seq_one_letter_code
_entity_poly.pdbx_strand_id
1 'polypeptide(L)'
;SGGGSAVERAKWEAMLREGLLEDRSVELRLPADENPGLDISLPGGESYRMDAAALGLLDRLSGGDGDSQRFSLRRMSVRAARAALTKLETDKLVRSDDVKKEAVR
;
A
#
# COMPACT_ATOMS: atom_id res chain seq x y z
N SER A 1 -15.23 9.57 -19.22
CA SER A 1 -14.90 10.92 -19.72
C SER A 1 -13.86 11.53 -18.82
N GLY A 2 -12.66 11.86 -19.30
CA GLY A 2 -11.61 12.37 -18.42
C GLY A 2 -10.30 12.72 -19.09
N GLY A 3 -10.34 13.32 -20.28
CA GLY A 3 -9.17 13.95 -20.89
C GLY A 3 -9.20 15.43 -20.60
N GLY A 4 -8.71 15.86 -19.43
CA GLY A 4 -8.38 17.28 -19.23
C GLY A 4 -7.40 17.70 -20.32
N SER A 5 -7.62 18.89 -20.90
CA SER A 5 -6.76 19.38 -21.99
C SER A 5 -5.29 19.33 -21.54
N ALA A 6 -4.36 19.07 -22.47
CA ALA A 6 -2.94 18.98 -22.13
C ALA A 6 -2.43 20.24 -21.37
N VAL A 7 -3.03 21.39 -21.67
CA VAL A 7 -2.79 22.68 -21.00
C VAL A 7 -3.19 22.65 -19.53
N GLU A 8 -4.36 22.10 -19.20
CA GLU A 8 -4.80 21.98 -17.81
C GLU A 8 -3.88 21.04 -17.02
N ARG A 9 -3.50 19.90 -17.61
CA ARG A 9 -2.55 18.97 -16.96
C ARG A 9 -1.21 19.62 -16.66
N ALA A 10 -0.65 20.35 -17.62
CA ALA A 10 0.61 21.09 -17.41
C ALA A 10 0.50 22.13 -16.29
N LYS A 11 -0.64 22.81 -16.17
CA LYS A 11 -0.91 23.74 -15.06
C LYS A 11 -0.98 23.01 -13.70
N TRP A 12 -1.71 21.90 -13.62
CA TRP A 12 -1.77 21.10 -12.39
C TRP A 12 -0.39 20.57 -11.98
N GLU A 13 0.43 20.13 -12.93
CA GLU A 13 1.80 19.71 -12.67
C GLU A 13 2.68 20.82 -12.14
N ALA A 14 2.59 22.03 -12.72
CA ALA A 14 3.31 23.20 -12.21
C ALA A 14 2.93 23.48 -10.75
N MET A 15 1.63 23.50 -10.44
CA MET A 15 1.13 23.70 -9.09
C MET A 15 1.57 22.61 -8.10
N LEU A 16 1.66 21.34 -8.54
CA LEU A 16 2.19 20.23 -7.74
C LEU A 16 3.69 20.39 -7.45
N ARG A 17 4.48 20.88 -8.42
CA ARG A 17 5.92 21.13 -8.26
C ARG A 17 6.19 22.32 -7.35
N GLU A 18 5.38 23.37 -7.45
CA GLU A 18 5.44 24.57 -6.61
C GLU A 18 4.90 24.33 -5.18
N GLY A 19 4.31 23.17 -4.90
CA GLY A 19 3.78 22.83 -3.58
C GLY A 19 2.45 23.55 -3.25
N LEU A 20 1.77 24.12 -4.23
CA LEU A 20 0.51 24.85 -4.04
C LEU A 20 -0.69 23.94 -3.71
N LEU A 21 -0.51 22.63 -3.84
CA LEU A 21 -1.57 21.64 -3.66
C LEU A 21 -1.35 20.73 -2.45
N GLU A 22 -0.31 20.96 -1.64
CA GLU A 22 0.11 20.04 -0.57
C GLU A 22 -1.01 19.69 0.42
N ASP A 23 -1.88 20.66 0.74
CA ASP A 23 -2.98 20.49 1.70
C ASP A 23 -4.29 20.03 1.04
N ARG A 24 -4.33 19.90 -0.28
CA ARG A 24 -5.50 19.38 -1.00
C ARG A 24 -5.68 17.91 -0.68
N SER A 25 -6.94 17.49 -0.52
CA SER A 25 -7.27 16.09 -0.28
C SER A 25 -7.38 15.31 -1.60
N VAL A 26 -6.80 14.12 -1.61
CA VAL A 26 -6.84 13.16 -2.71
C VAL A 26 -7.22 11.79 -2.17
N GLU A 27 -7.79 10.96 -3.04
CA GLU A 27 -8.17 9.59 -2.73
C GLU A 27 -7.25 8.66 -3.52
N LEU A 28 -6.50 7.82 -2.80
CA LEU A 28 -5.52 6.92 -3.38
C LEU A 28 -5.83 5.48 -3.01
N ARG A 29 -5.62 4.58 -3.97
CA ARG A 29 -5.65 3.15 -3.76
C ARG A 29 -4.22 2.68 -3.47
N LEU A 30 -3.93 2.37 -2.22
CA LEU A 30 -2.61 1.93 -1.76
C LEU A 30 -2.70 0.45 -1.32
N PRO A 31 -1.60 -0.32 -1.35
CA PRO A 31 -1.54 -1.60 -0.66
C PRO A 31 -2.03 -1.40 0.78
N ALA A 32 -2.93 -2.26 1.23
CA ALA A 32 -3.32 -2.32 2.61
C ALA A 32 -2.07 -2.61 3.42
N ASP A 33 -1.91 -1.89 4.53
CA ASP A 33 -0.85 -2.17 5.46
C ASP A 33 -0.99 -3.65 5.88
N GLU A 34 0.02 -4.47 5.59
CA GLU A 34 0.07 -5.84 6.09
C GLU A 34 0.12 -5.74 7.62
N ASN A 35 -1.03 -6.04 8.23
CA ASN A 35 -1.23 -6.36 9.64
C ASN A 35 -1.39 -5.19 10.64
N PRO A 36 -2.63 -4.83 11.01
CA PRO A 36 -3.00 -4.79 12.41
C PRO A 36 -3.41 -6.21 12.80
N GLY A 37 -2.66 -6.86 13.69
CA GLY A 37 -3.00 -8.19 14.21
C GLY A 37 -4.49 -8.27 14.51
N LEU A 38 -5.18 -9.16 13.80
CA LEU A 38 -6.59 -9.42 14.00
C LEU A 38 -6.74 -10.06 15.38
N ASP A 39 -7.20 -9.28 16.35
CA ASP A 39 -7.56 -9.81 17.67
C ASP A 39 -8.90 -10.55 17.51
N ILE A 40 -8.80 -11.83 17.17
CA ILE A 40 -9.97 -12.70 17.01
C ILE A 40 -10.42 -13.10 18.41
N SER A 41 -11.43 -12.40 18.93
CA SER A 41 -12.09 -12.78 20.16
C SER A 41 -12.98 -14.01 19.90
N LEU A 42 -12.50 -15.19 20.26
CA LEU A 42 -13.29 -16.43 20.22
C LEU A 42 -14.29 -16.45 21.40
N PRO A 43 -15.52 -16.97 21.19
CA PRO A 43 -16.50 -17.10 22.27
C PRO A 43 -16.00 -18.14 23.29
N GLY A 44 -15.39 -17.66 24.37
CA GLY A 44 -14.71 -18.49 25.38
C GLY A 44 -13.75 -17.73 26.28
N GLY A 45 -13.36 -16.50 25.93
CA GLY A 45 -12.61 -15.61 26.83
C GLY A 45 -11.10 -15.87 26.90
N GLU A 46 -10.56 -16.79 26.10
CA GLU A 46 -9.12 -17.02 26.00
C GLU A 46 -8.52 -16.22 24.85
N SER A 47 -7.70 -15.23 25.18
CA SER A 47 -6.93 -14.44 24.21
C SER A 47 -5.60 -15.14 23.90
N TYR A 48 -5.56 -15.85 22.77
CA TYR A 48 -4.30 -16.35 22.23
C TYR A 48 -3.69 -15.31 21.30
N ARG A 49 -2.49 -14.81 21.64
CA ARG A 49 -1.64 -14.14 20.66
C ARG A 49 -1.13 -15.19 19.67
N MET A 50 -1.85 -15.38 18.58
CA MET A 50 -1.29 -16.11 17.44
C MET A 50 -0.16 -15.28 16.83
N ASP A 51 1.00 -15.89 16.73
CA ASP A 51 2.16 -15.31 16.05
C ASP A 51 1.81 -15.09 14.56
N ALA A 52 2.28 -13.99 13.98
CA ALA A 52 2.02 -13.62 12.58
C ALA A 52 2.45 -14.74 11.61
N ALA A 53 3.46 -15.53 11.99
CA ALA A 53 3.90 -16.70 11.25
C ALA A 53 2.85 -17.82 11.17
N ALA A 54 2.05 -18.02 12.23
CA ALA A 54 1.01 -19.05 12.27
C ALA A 54 -0.20 -18.67 11.41
N LEU A 55 -0.57 -17.37 11.41
CA LEU A 55 -1.62 -16.84 10.55
C LEU A 55 -1.22 -16.92 9.06
N GLY A 56 0.04 -16.62 8.74
CA GLY A 56 0.57 -16.74 7.37
C GLY A 56 0.59 -18.19 6.86
N LEU A 57 0.78 -19.17 7.75
CA LEU A 57 0.69 -20.59 7.39
C LEU A 57 -0.77 -21.03 7.17
N LEU A 58 -1.71 -20.54 7.99
CA LEU A 58 -3.13 -20.85 7.88
C LEU A 58 -3.75 -20.28 6.59
N ASP A 59 -3.38 -19.04 6.24
CA ASP A 59 -3.85 -18.37 5.01
C ASP A 59 -3.35 -19.10 3.73
N ARG A 60 -2.11 -19.62 3.79
CA ARG A 60 -1.55 -20.50 2.73
C ARG A 60 -2.23 -21.87 2.65
N LEU A 61 -2.69 -22.42 3.77
CA LEU A 61 -3.36 -23.73 3.83
C LEU A 61 -4.85 -23.66 3.46
N SER A 62 -5.51 -22.51 3.63
CA SER A 62 -6.92 -22.32 3.26
C SER A 62 -7.16 -22.06 1.77
N GLY A 63 -6.12 -22.16 0.92
CA GLY A 63 -6.24 -21.95 -0.52
C GLY A 63 -6.57 -20.50 -0.91
N GLY A 64 -6.34 -19.54 -0.01
CA GLY A 64 -6.38 -18.13 -0.34
C GLY A 64 -5.05 -17.78 -1.01
N ASP A 65 -5.09 -17.35 -2.26
CA ASP A 65 -3.92 -16.85 -2.99
C ASP A 65 -3.12 -15.87 -2.12
N GLY A 66 -2.00 -16.37 -1.58
CA GLY A 66 -1.06 -15.65 -0.71
C GLY A 66 -0.27 -14.54 -1.44
N ASP A 67 -0.83 -14.01 -2.51
CA ASP A 67 -0.30 -12.91 -3.32
C ASP A 67 -1.34 -11.81 -3.57
N SER A 68 -2.51 -11.89 -2.92
CA SER A 68 -3.45 -10.77 -2.95
C SER A 68 -2.91 -9.64 -2.07
N GLN A 69 -2.02 -8.81 -2.62
CA GLN A 69 -1.78 -7.46 -2.12
C GLN A 69 -3.14 -6.75 -2.10
N ARG A 70 -3.86 -6.84 -0.97
CA ARG A 70 -5.18 -6.24 -0.82
C ARG A 70 -4.95 -4.74 -0.91
N PHE A 71 -5.53 -4.07 -1.88
CA PHE A 71 -5.43 -2.60 -1.98
C PHE A 71 -6.59 -1.95 -1.23
N SER A 72 -6.30 -0.97 -0.39
CA SER A 72 -7.28 -0.14 0.33
C SER A 72 -7.38 1.27 -0.27
N LEU A 73 -8.58 1.82 -0.32
CA LEU A 73 -8.84 3.18 -0.77
C LEU A 73 -8.74 4.13 0.43
N ARG A 74 -7.85 5.11 0.37
CA ARG A 74 -7.51 6.01 1.48
C ARG A 74 -7.57 7.46 1.01
N ARG A 75 -8.27 8.29 1.76
CA ARG A 75 -8.28 9.74 1.57
C ARG A 75 -7.17 10.38 2.41
N MET A 76 -6.33 11.20 1.81
CA MET A 76 -5.21 11.87 2.49
C MET A 76 -4.85 13.19 1.80
N SER A 77 -3.93 13.97 2.37
CA SER A 77 -3.40 15.17 1.71
C SER A 77 -2.41 14.81 0.59
N VAL A 78 -2.20 15.70 -0.38
CA VAL A 78 -1.17 15.53 -1.43
C VAL A 78 0.22 15.33 -0.80
N ARG A 79 0.51 16.02 0.30
CA ARG A 79 1.74 15.83 1.07
C ARG A 79 1.92 14.39 1.54
N ALA A 80 0.90 13.83 2.19
CA ALA A 80 0.91 12.46 2.68
C ALA A 80 0.94 11.44 1.54
N ALA A 81 0.21 11.71 0.45
CA ALA A 81 0.21 10.92 -0.77
C ALA A 81 1.63 10.82 -1.38
N ARG A 82 2.36 11.93 -1.46
CA ARG A 82 3.73 11.96 -1.98
C ARG A 82 4.64 11.02 -1.18
N ALA A 83 4.62 11.12 0.14
CA ALA A 83 5.40 10.27 1.02
C ALA A 83 5.04 8.78 0.87
N ALA A 84 3.74 8.46 0.82
CA ALA A 84 3.27 7.08 0.66
C ALA A 84 3.69 6.46 -0.68
N LEU A 85 3.57 7.21 -1.78
CA LEU A 85 3.97 6.75 -3.12
C LEU A 85 5.49 6.60 -3.24
N THR A 86 6.29 7.51 -2.66
CA THR A 86 7.75 7.38 -2.64
C THR A 86 8.19 6.13 -1.89
N LYS A 87 7.57 5.83 -0.74
CA LYS A 87 7.83 4.60 0.00
C LYS A 87 7.53 3.37 -0.85
N LEU A 88 6.36 3.33 -1.50
CA LEU A 88 5.95 2.22 -2.35
C LEU A 88 6.91 1.96 -3.52
N GLU A 89 7.37 3.03 -4.19
CA GLU A 89 8.34 2.88 -5.28
C GLU A 89 9.70 2.40 -4.76
N THR A 90 10.13 2.89 -3.58
CA THR A 90 11.37 2.44 -2.94
C THR A 90 11.29 0.95 -2.57
N ASP A 91 10.20 0.51 -1.97
CA ASP A 91 9.99 -0.89 -1.57
C ASP A 91 9.98 -1.82 -2.81
N LYS A 92 9.42 -1.36 -3.93
CA LYS A 92 9.45 -2.09 -5.21
C LYS A 92 10.86 -2.23 -5.77
N LEU A 93 11.66 -1.16 -5.71
CA LEU A 93 13.04 -1.18 -6.18
C LEU A 93 13.89 -2.16 -5.36
N VAL A 94 13.76 -2.13 -4.03
CA VAL A 94 14.47 -3.05 -3.12
C VAL A 94 14.11 -4.51 -3.43
N ARG A 95 12.82 -4.83 -3.57
CA ARG A 95 12.37 -6.20 -3.93
C ARG A 95 12.94 -6.66 -5.28
N SER A 96 13.02 -5.76 -6.26
CA SER A 96 13.54 -6.10 -7.60
C SER A 96 15.04 -6.42 -7.56
N ASP A 97 15.80 -5.79 -6.68
CA ASP A 97 17.23 -6.05 -6.51
C ASP A 97 17.51 -7.39 -5.81
N ASP A 98 16.68 -7.76 -4.83
CA ASP A 98 16.83 -9.04 -4.13
C ASP A 98 16.48 -10.24 -5.02
N VAL A 99 15.40 -10.14 -5.81
CA VAL A 99 15.03 -11.18 -6.80
C VAL A 99 16.14 -11.41 -7.82
N LYS A 100 16.81 -10.35 -8.27
CA LYS A 100 17.95 -10.48 -9.21
C LYS A 100 19.16 -11.15 -8.57
N LYS A 101 19.44 -10.91 -7.28
CA LYS A 101 20.55 -11.58 -6.58
C LYS A 101 20.29 -13.07 -6.39
N GLU A 102 19.04 -13.45 -6.12
CA GLU A 102 18.66 -14.85 -5.94
C GLU A 102 18.67 -15.63 -7.28
N ALA A 103 18.31 -14.99 -8.40
CA ALA A 103 18.29 -15.61 -9.72
C ALA A 103 19.69 -15.87 -10.35
N VAL A 104 20.77 -15.36 -9.75
CA VAL A 104 22.15 -15.51 -10.23
C VAL A 104 22.90 -16.64 -9.49
N ARG A 105 22.23 -17.40 -8.63
CA ARG A 105 22.79 -18.53 -7.88
C ARG A 105 22.31 -19.88 -8.42
#